data_AF-A0A7C6PU58-F1
#
_entry.id   AF-A0A7C6PU58-F1
#
_cell.length_a   1.000
_cell.length_b   1.000
_cell.length_c   1.000
_cell.angle_alpha   90.00
_cell.angle_beta   90.00
_cell.angle_gamma   90.00
#
_symmetry.space_group_name_H-M   'P 1'
#
loop_
_entity.id
_entity.type
_entity.pdbx_description
1 polymer ?
#
loop_
_entity_poly.entity_id
_entity_poly.type
_entity_poly.pdbx_seq_one_letter_code
_entity_poly.pdbx_strand_id
1 'polypeptide(L)' 'MSQSSRDDHGFGVKSIAMIVEKYNGYYSFEAEDEIVTLRIVLPL' A
#
# COMPACT_ATOMS: atom_id res chain seq x y z
N MET A 1 2.38 26.42 6.17
CA MET A 1 3.48 25.70 6.85
C MET A 1 3.63 24.34 6.20
N SER A 2 4.87 23.90 6.06
CA SER A 2 5.40 22.77 5.30
C SER A 2 4.65 21.43 5.39
N GLN A 3 4.43 20.85 4.22
CA GLN A 3 4.18 19.44 3.88
C GLN A 3 4.73 18.47 4.94
N SER A 4 3.86 17.78 5.65
CA SER A 4 4.24 16.74 6.61
C SER A 4 4.51 15.43 5.89
N SER A 5 5.78 15.18 5.60
CA SER A 5 6.32 13.94 5.02
C SER A 5 6.23 12.74 5.98
N ARG A 6 5.04 12.40 6.51
CA ARG A 6 4.86 11.25 7.41
C ARG A 6 3.49 10.59 7.21
N ASP A 7 3.54 9.40 6.60
CA ASP A 7 2.55 8.32 6.71
C ASP A 7 1.21 8.55 5.95
N ASP A 8 1.29 8.73 4.64
CA ASP A 8 0.19 9.06 3.71
C ASP A 8 -0.72 7.85 3.36
N HIS A 9 -0.79 6.86 4.25
CA HIS A 9 -1.50 5.60 4.02
C HIS A 9 -2.49 5.31 5.15
N GLY A 10 -3.78 5.32 4.81
CA GLY A 10 -4.86 5.01 5.76
C GLY A 10 -4.79 3.58 6.30
N PHE A 11 -5.57 3.29 7.36
CA PHE A 11 -5.56 1.98 8.03
C PHE A 11 -5.79 0.79 7.08
N GLY A 12 -6.55 0.96 6.00
CA GLY A 12 -6.76 -0.08 4.98
C GLY A 12 -5.45 -0.48 4.28
N VAL A 13 -4.68 0.50 3.81
CA VAL A 13 -3.38 0.27 3.14
C VAL A 13 -2.39 -0.40 4.10
N LYS A 14 -2.35 0.06 5.37
CA LYS A 14 -1.53 -0.56 6.41
C LYS A 14 -1.90 -2.01 6.67
N SER A 15 -3.20 -2.30 6.72
CA SER A 15 -3.70 -3.67 6.92
C SER A 15 -3.32 -4.59 5.76
N ILE A 16 -3.41 -4.10 4.53
CA ILE A 16 -3.00 -4.84 3.33
C ILE A 16 -1.50 -5.10 3.36
N ALA A 17 -0.67 -4.10 3.62
CA ALA A 17 0.78 -4.25 3.71
C ALA A 17 1.16 -5.31 4.76
N MET A 18 0.58 -5.25 5.97
CA MET A 18 0.81 -6.25 7.02
C MET A 18 0.45 -7.68 6.58
N ILE A 19 -0.68 -7.87 5.87
CA ILE A 19 -1.08 -9.18 5.37
C ILE A 19 -0.07 -9.67 4.32
N VAL A 20 0.30 -8.83 3.36
CA VAL A 20 1.24 -9.20 2.30
C VAL A 20 2.62 -9.56 2.88
N GLU A 21 3.12 -8.77 3.82
CA GLU A 21 4.37 -9.07 4.55
C GLU A 21 4.28 -10.39 5.31
N LYS A 22 3.17 -10.66 6.00
CA LYS A 22 2.94 -11.92 6.74
C LYS A 22 3.03 -13.16 5.85
N TYR A 23 2.63 -13.04 4.59
CA TYR A 23 2.66 -14.15 3.63
C TYR A 23 3.88 -14.11 2.71
N ASN A 24 4.92 -13.33 3.03
CA ASN A 24 6.12 -13.16 2.20
C ASN A 24 5.80 -12.76 0.75
N GLY A 25 4.71 -12.02 0.57
CA GLY A 25 4.28 -11.51 -0.73
C GLY A 25 4.89 -10.15 -1.07
N TYR A 26 4.47 -9.62 -2.21
CA TYR A 26 4.88 -8.32 -2.72
C TYR A 26 3.64 -7.47 -3.01
N TYR A 27 3.76 -6.16 -2.78
CA TYR A 27 2.70 -5.22 -3.12
C TYR A 27 3.27 -3.96 -3.78
N SER A 28 2.44 -3.29 -4.58
CA SER A 28 2.70 -1.94 -5.06
C SER A 28 1.42 -1.11 -5.03
N PHE A 29 1.58 0.18 -4.76
CA PHE A 29 0.51 1.17 -4.77
C PHE A 29 0.84 2.25 -5.80
N GLU A 30 -0.07 2.48 -6.72
CA GLU A 30 0.00 3.53 -7.74
C GLU A 30 -1.28 4.36 -7.66
N ALA A 31 -1.16 5.68 -7.73
CA ALA A 31 -2.30 6.60 -7.78
C ALA A 31 -2.07 7.58 -8.94
N GLU A 32 -2.81 7.40 -10.03
CA GLU A 32 -2.69 8.18 -11.26
C GLU A 32 -4.10 8.49 -11.78
N ASP A 33 -4.32 9.72 -12.25
CA ASP A 33 -5.59 10.16 -12.85
C ASP A 33 -6.85 9.82 -12.02
N GLU A 34 -6.80 10.08 -10.70
CA GLU A 34 -7.87 9.78 -9.74
C GLU A 34 -8.17 8.27 -9.55
N ILE A 35 -7.40 7.39 -10.19
CA ILE A 35 -7.47 5.94 -10.06
C ILE A 35 -6.38 5.46 -9.12
N VAL A 36 -6.78 4.70 -8.10
CA VAL A 36 -5.85 3.98 -7.23
C VAL A 36 -5.73 2.53 -7.71
N THR A 37 -4.53 2.14 -8.11
CA THR A 37 -4.18 0.77 -8.49
C THR A 37 -3.34 0.13 -7.41
N LEU A 38 -3.80 -1.03 -6.95
CA LEU A 38 -3.11 -1.88 -5.99
C LEU A 38 -2.79 -3.21 -6.65
N ARG A 39 -1.50 -3.56 -6.70
CA ARG A 39 -1.06 -4.88 -7.15
C ARG A 39 -0.56 -5.68 -5.95
N ILE A 40 -1.03 -6.91 -5.82
CA ILE A 40 -0.65 -7.83 -4.74
C ILE A 40 -0.25 -9.16 -5.37
N VAL A 41 0.91 -9.67 -4.98
CA VAL A 41 1.40 -11.00 -5.33
C VAL A 41 1.62 -11.77 -4.05
N LEU A 42 0.93 -12.91 -3.90
CA LEU A 42 1.13 -13.83 -2.78
C LEU A 42 1.74 -15.14 -3.29
N PRO A 43 2.70 -15.73 -2.58
CA PRO A 43 3.17 -17.09 -2.84
C PRO A 43 2.05 -18.11 -2.63
N LEU A 44 2.10 -19.22 -3.38
CA LEU A 44 1.23 -20.38 -3.20
C LEU A 44 1.74 -21.28 -2.06
#